data_AF-A0A6A6VJH7-F1
#
_entry.id   AF-A0A6A6VJH7-F1
#
_cell.length_a   1.000
_cell.length_b   1.000
_cell.length_c   1.000
_cell.angle_alpha   90.00
_cell.angle_beta   90.00
_cell.angle_gamma   90.00
#
_symmetry.space_group_name_H-M   'P 1'
#
loop_
_entity.id
_entity.type
_entity.pdbx_description
1 polymer ?
#
loop_
_entity_poly.entity_id
_entity_poly.type
_entity_poly.pdbx_seq_one_letter_code
_entity_poly.pdbx_strand_id
1 'polypeptide(L)'
;SADGACVPQPHGKGPVPTPDTFGHFLNSTNITQLALSAPVPQGYSLLHSNLHAALTGPDYMGFTPLDTYNTTRCAFECDNHPGCLTFNVFLERAPLLSIGPD
;
A
#
# COMPACT_ATOMS: atom_id res chain seq x y z
N SER A 1 -7.77 34.70 -4.41
CA SER A 1 -7.06 33.57 -3.79
C SER A 1 -8.10 32.67 -3.18
N ALA A 2 -8.20 31.42 -3.63
CA ALA A 2 -8.98 30.43 -2.91
C ALA A 2 -8.13 29.98 -1.71
N ASP A 3 -8.64 30.22 -0.51
CA ASP A 3 -8.06 29.69 0.72
C ASP A 3 -8.01 28.16 0.59
N GLY A 4 -6.81 27.62 0.37
CA GLY A 4 -6.59 26.18 0.24
C GLY A 4 -6.94 25.52 1.55
N ALA A 5 -8.14 24.96 1.65
CA ALA A 5 -8.55 24.21 2.82
C ALA A 5 -7.56 23.06 3.04
N CYS A 6 -6.96 23.01 4.22
CA CYS A 6 -6.16 21.88 4.65
C CYS A 6 -7.13 20.75 5.02
N VAL A 7 -7.28 19.75 4.17
CA VAL A 7 -8.15 18.59 4.45
C VAL A 7 -7.34 17.53 5.20
N PRO A 8 -7.74 17.16 6.44
CA PRO A 8 -7.07 16.09 7.19
C PRO A 8 -7.22 14.75 6.48
N GLN A 9 -6.11 14.04 6.32
CA GLN A 9 -6.07 12.68 5.80
C GLN A 9 -6.05 11.66 6.94
N PRO A 10 -6.65 10.47 6.76
CA PRO A 10 -6.57 9.42 7.75
C PRO A 10 -5.12 8.95 7.95
N HIS A 11 -4.78 8.58 9.18
CA HIS A 11 -3.51 7.94 9.46
C HIS A 11 -3.43 6.56 8.78
N GLY A 12 -2.26 6.28 8.19
CA GLY A 12 -1.93 4.93 7.74
C GLY A 12 -1.93 3.92 8.90
N LYS A 13 -2.17 2.65 8.57
CA LYS A 13 -2.26 1.55 9.55
C LYS A 13 -0.96 0.74 9.71
N GLY A 14 0.02 1.00 8.85
CA GLY A 14 1.31 0.31 8.89
C GLY A 14 2.27 0.81 9.97
N PRO A 15 3.41 0.13 10.17
CA PRO A 15 4.45 0.59 11.09
C PRO A 15 4.96 1.99 10.72
N VAL A 16 5.05 2.87 11.71
CA VAL A 16 5.60 4.21 11.55
C VAL A 16 7.08 4.21 11.98
N PRO A 17 8.03 4.46 11.08
CA PRO A 17 9.45 4.60 11.44
C PRO A 17 9.65 5.74 12.43
N THR A 18 10.66 5.63 13.30
CA THR A 18 11.07 6.71 14.20
C THR A 18 12.49 7.15 13.86
N PRO A 19 12.73 8.40 13.42
CA PRO A 19 11.75 9.46 13.15
C PRO A 19 10.88 9.21 11.89
N ASP A 20 9.65 9.75 11.87
CA ASP A 20 8.76 9.68 10.70
C ASP A 20 9.21 10.66 9.60
N THR A 21 10.18 10.18 8.83
CA THR A 21 10.73 10.88 7.67
C THR A 21 10.69 9.96 6.46
N PHE A 22 10.69 10.56 5.27
CA PHE A 22 10.79 9.82 4.01
C PHE A 22 11.99 8.85 4.00
N GLY A 23 13.17 9.30 4.43
CA GLY A 23 14.37 8.45 4.46
C GLY A 23 14.27 7.27 5.43
N HIS A 24 13.63 7.45 6.58
CA HIS A 24 13.41 6.34 7.51
C HIS A 24 12.30 5.40 7.05
N PHE A 25 11.31 5.90 6.31
CA PHE A 25 10.31 5.05 5.65
C PHE A 25 10.95 4.13 4.61
N LEU A 26 11.78 4.67 3.71
CA LEU A 26 12.46 3.87 2.68
C LEU A 26 13.47 2.86 3.25
N ASN A 27 14.08 3.15 4.41
CA ASN A 27 15.09 2.28 5.01
C ASN A 27 14.59 1.50 6.24
N SER A 28 13.27 1.47 6.47
CA SER A 28 12.69 0.83 7.66
C SER A 28 12.78 -0.69 7.57
N THR A 29 13.58 -1.28 8.45
CA THR A 29 13.67 -2.75 8.58
C THR A 29 12.33 -3.38 8.94
N ASN A 30 11.51 -2.74 9.78
CA ASN A 30 10.17 -3.24 10.13
C ASN A 30 9.25 -3.31 8.91
N ILE A 31 9.31 -2.32 8.02
CA ILE A 31 8.52 -2.30 6.78
C ILE A 31 9.05 -3.35 5.81
N THR A 32 10.36 -3.42 5.62
CA THR A 32 11.01 -4.44 4.77
C THR A 32 10.66 -5.85 5.22
N GLN A 33 10.66 -6.13 6.53
CA GLN A 33 10.35 -7.46 7.05
C GLN A 33 8.90 -7.88 6.78
N LEU A 34 7.93 -6.95 6.74
CA LEU A 34 6.55 -7.29 6.36
C LEU A 34 6.49 -7.85 4.94
N ALA A 35 7.17 -7.21 3.98
CA ALA A 35 7.19 -7.68 2.60
C ALA A 35 7.98 -8.98 2.41
N LEU A 36 9.11 -9.15 3.12
CA LEU A 36 9.96 -10.33 3.01
C LEU A 36 9.38 -11.57 3.71
N SER A 37 8.59 -11.38 4.77
CA SER A 37 7.97 -12.49 5.52
C SER A 37 6.57 -12.85 5.05
N ALA A 38 5.97 -12.04 4.17
CA ALA A 38 4.63 -12.30 3.68
C ALA A 38 4.56 -13.59 2.86
N PRO A 39 3.59 -14.49 3.13
CA PRO A 39 3.45 -15.71 2.38
C PRO A 39 2.92 -15.42 0.97
N VAL A 40 3.29 -16.28 0.01
CA VAL A 40 2.64 -16.32 -1.29
C VAL A 40 1.28 -17.02 -1.13
N PRO A 41 0.15 -16.38 -1.48
CA PRO A 41 -1.16 -17.02 -1.35
C PRO A 41 -1.30 -18.25 -2.25
N GLN A 42 -2.10 -19.22 -1.82
CA GLN A 42 -2.37 -20.42 -2.60
C GLN A 42 -2.99 -20.04 -3.96
N GLY A 43 -2.49 -20.64 -5.05
CA GLY A 43 -2.96 -20.35 -6.41
C GLY A 43 -2.30 -19.13 -7.07
N TYR A 44 -1.48 -18.38 -6.33
CA TYR A 44 -0.73 -17.23 -6.85
C TYR A 44 0.77 -17.54 -6.95
N SER A 45 1.45 -16.80 -7.83
CA SER A 45 2.91 -16.81 -7.96
C SER A 45 3.46 -15.43 -7.61
N LEU A 46 4.58 -15.39 -6.89
CA LEU A 46 5.27 -14.15 -6.57
C LEU A 46 6.01 -13.60 -7.80
N LEU A 47 5.66 -12.40 -8.24
CA LEU A 47 6.43 -11.68 -9.27
C LEU A 47 7.62 -10.94 -8.64
N HIS A 48 7.33 -10.08 -7.67
CA HIS A 48 8.32 -9.26 -6.98
C HIS A 48 7.97 -9.12 -5.51
N SER A 49 8.98 -8.95 -4.66
CA SER A 49 8.82 -8.61 -3.24
C SER A 49 9.80 -7.52 -2.86
N ASN A 50 9.43 -6.70 -1.87
CA ASN A 50 10.28 -5.67 -1.28
C ASN A 50 10.91 -4.69 -2.31
N LEU A 51 10.09 -4.21 -3.25
CA LEU A 51 10.47 -3.13 -4.16
C LEU A 51 9.96 -1.78 -3.62
N HIS A 52 10.67 -0.70 -3.94
CA HIS A 52 10.16 0.67 -3.80
C HIS A 52 9.27 1.06 -4.99
N ALA A 53 8.38 0.17 -5.39
CA ALA A 53 7.51 0.31 -6.56
C ALA A 53 6.27 -0.57 -6.44
N ALA A 54 5.21 -0.21 -7.16
CA ALA A 54 4.03 -1.04 -7.40
C ALA A 54 3.80 -1.15 -8.92
N LEU A 55 3.21 -2.26 -9.36
CA LEU A 55 2.82 -2.45 -10.75
C LEU A 55 1.47 -1.78 -11.03
N THR A 56 1.34 -1.14 -12.18
CA THR A 56 0.08 -0.58 -12.68
C THR A 56 -0.10 -0.94 -14.16
N GLY A 57 -1.33 -0.87 -14.66
CA GLY A 57 -1.64 -1.20 -16.04
C GLY A 57 -3.05 -0.75 -16.45
N PRO A 58 -3.41 -0.90 -17.74
CA PRO A 58 -4.73 -0.52 -18.25
C PRO A 58 -5.90 -1.20 -17.53
N ASP A 59 -5.67 -2.42 -17.03
CA ASP A 59 -6.67 -3.23 -16.31
C ASP A 59 -6.66 -2.99 -14.79
N TYR A 60 -6.09 -1.87 -14.32
CA TYR A 60 -6.09 -1.53 -12.90
C TYR A 60 -7.52 -1.25 -12.40
N MET A 61 -7.95 -2.03 -11.41
CA MET A 61 -9.34 -2.02 -10.92
C MET A 61 -9.54 -1.14 -9.68
N GLY A 62 -8.46 -0.66 -9.05
CA GLY A 62 -8.52 0.14 -7.83
C GLY A 62 -7.71 -0.46 -6.67
N PHE A 63 -7.99 0.01 -5.46
CA PHE A 63 -7.33 -0.44 -4.24
C PHE A 63 -8.32 -0.65 -3.10
N THR A 64 -7.95 -1.49 -2.14
CA THR A 64 -8.65 -1.66 -0.87
C THR A 64 -7.66 -1.42 0.26
N PRO A 65 -7.93 -0.50 1.21
CA PRO A 65 -7.07 -0.30 2.35
C PRO A 65 -7.11 -1.52 3.28
N LEU A 66 -5.96 -1.88 3.83
CA LEU A 66 -5.83 -2.96 4.81
C LEU A 66 -5.30 -2.42 6.12
N ASP A 67 -5.75 -3.01 7.23
CA ASP A 67 -5.20 -2.72 8.54
C ASP A 67 -3.82 -3.38 8.77
N THR A 68 -3.52 -4.46 8.03
CA THR A 68 -2.26 -5.20 8.12
C THR A 68 -1.76 -5.65 6.75
N TYR A 69 -0.45 -5.91 6.63
CA TYR A 69 0.16 -6.44 5.41
C TYR A 69 -0.25 -7.91 5.22
N ASN A 70 -1.37 -8.15 4.53
CA ASN A 70 -1.99 -9.47 4.44
C ASN A 70 -2.22 -9.88 2.97
N THR A 71 -1.29 -10.68 2.43
CA THR A 71 -1.36 -11.18 1.06
C THR A 71 -2.53 -12.13 0.84
N THR A 72 -2.90 -12.94 1.83
CA THR A 72 -4.05 -13.86 1.74
C THR A 72 -5.36 -13.10 1.62
N ARG A 73 -5.51 -11.97 2.32
CA ARG A 73 -6.69 -11.12 2.18
C ARG A 73 -6.77 -10.52 0.77
N CYS A 74 -5.66 -10.05 0.19
CA CYS A 74 -5.66 -9.54 -1.18
C CYS A 74 -6.00 -10.61 -2.21
N ALA A 75 -5.50 -11.85 -2.04
CA ALA A 75 -5.89 -12.96 -2.90
C ALA A 75 -7.40 -13.22 -2.82
N PHE A 76 -7.96 -13.27 -1.61
CA PHE A 76 -9.40 -13.40 -1.42
C PHE A 76 -10.19 -12.29 -2.13
N GLU A 77 -9.78 -11.02 -2.00
CA GLU A 77 -10.45 -9.91 -2.70
C GLU A 77 -10.35 -10.07 -4.23
N CYS A 78 -9.17 -10.44 -4.74
CA CYS A 78 -8.97 -10.64 -6.18
C CYS A 78 -9.82 -11.80 -6.72
N ASP A 79 -9.86 -12.93 -6.01
CA ASP A 79 -10.66 -14.09 -6.39
C ASP A 79 -12.17 -13.79 -6.43
N ASN A 80 -12.62 -12.84 -5.60
CA ASN A 80 -14.02 -12.40 -5.55
C ASN A 80 -14.32 -11.20 -6.46
N HIS A 81 -13.32 -10.67 -7.18
CA HIS A 81 -13.48 -9.56 -8.10
C HIS A 81 -13.36 -10.05 -9.56
N PRO A 82 -14.48 -10.14 -10.31
CA PRO A 82 -14.45 -10.65 -11.68
C PRO A 82 -13.42 -9.93 -12.56
N GLY A 83 -12.51 -10.69 -13.15
CA GLY A 83 -11.46 -10.18 -14.02
C GLY A 83 -10.16 -9.81 -13.31
N CYS A 84 -10.08 -9.87 -11.98
CA CYS A 84 -8.81 -9.68 -11.28
C CYS A 84 -7.87 -10.87 -11.54
N LEU A 85 -6.65 -10.57 -12.00
CA LEU A 85 -5.62 -11.57 -12.31
C LEU A 85 -4.39 -11.44 -11.41
N THR A 86 -4.20 -10.28 -10.80
CA THR A 86 -3.00 -9.91 -10.06
C THR A 86 -3.31 -8.75 -9.14
N PHE A 87 -2.54 -8.63 -8.06
CA PHE A 87 -2.62 -7.52 -7.12
C PHE A 87 -1.22 -7.15 -6.62
N ASN A 88 -1.08 -5.90 -6.16
CA ASN A 88 0.06 -5.48 -5.36
C ASN A 88 -0.36 -5.44 -3.89
N VAL A 89 0.58 -5.68 -2.98
CA VAL A 89 0.45 -5.29 -1.57
C VAL A 89 1.60 -4.35 -1.27
N PHE A 90 1.29 -3.14 -0.83
CA PHE A 90 2.31 -2.13 -0.55
C PHE A 90 1.91 -1.26 0.63
N LEU A 91 2.90 -0.58 1.20
CA LEU A 91 2.71 0.46 2.18
C LEU A 91 2.95 1.81 1.50
N GLU A 92 2.08 2.77 1.79
CA GLU A 92 2.20 4.14 1.30
C GLU A 92 2.44 5.10 2.47
N ARG A 93 3.21 6.15 2.21
CA ARG A 93 3.37 7.29 3.13
C ARG A 93 2.85 8.54 2.45
N ALA A 94 1.73 9.05 2.94
CA ALA A 94 1.11 10.29 2.47
C ALA A 94 1.18 11.40 3.54
N PRO A 95 1.20 12.69 3.15
CA PRO A 95 1.01 13.80 4.08
C PRO A 95 -0.36 13.74 4.78
N LEU A 96 -0.42 14.19 6.04
CA LEU A 96 -1.69 14.28 6.79
C LEU A 96 -2.59 15.42 6.34
N LEU A 97 -2.10 16.33 5.50
CA LEU A 97 -2.83 17.49 5.02
C LEU A 97 -2.65 17.59 3.50
N SER A 98 -3.76 17.55 2.76
CA SER A 98 -3.77 17.95 1.36
C SER A 98 -4.00 19.46 1.26
N ILE A 99 -3.36 20.10 0.28
CA ILE A 99 -3.56 21.51 -0.04
C ILE A 99 -4.18 21.59 -1.44
N GLY A 100 -5.46 21.94 -1.53
CA GLY A 100 -6.19 22.07 -2.81
C GLY A 100 -7.63 21.54 -2.70
N PRO A 101 -8.49 21.84 -3.70
CA PRO A 101 -9.83 21.24 -3.77
C PRO A 101 -9.75 19.74 -4.05
N ASP A 102 -10.73 19.00 -3.50
CA ASP A 102 -10.89 17.55 -3.63
C ASP A 102 -11.03 17.05 -5.07
#